data_AF-T0ND70-F1
#
_entry.id   AF-T0ND70-F1
#
_cell.length_a   1.000
_cell.length_b   1.000
_cell.length_c   1.000
_cell.angle_alpha   90.00
_cell.angle_beta   90.00
_cell.angle_gamma   90.00
#
_symmetry.space_group_name_H-M   'P 1'
#
loop_
_entity.id
_entity.type
_entity.pdbx_description
1 polymer ?
#
loop_
_entity_poly.entity_id
_entity_poly.type
_entity_poly.pdbx_seq_one_letter_code
_entity_poly.pdbx_strand_id
1 'polypeptide(L)'
;MIEKFRVKLNELFENAPQTSRARELKEELLANLMDRYNDLVASGKSEEEAFNIALAGIGDIDELIISLKDSYEFNPEQMRQDREKRAFILSISIGMYIMSVVILILLTSVFRVSGDIAICIMLTIDALATCLIIYNAVSRPKYIKADDTIVEEFKEWKSANNTEKEVVNSIKSIMWLVIITLYFLLSFTLRIWSFSWILFIIGAAIERVITLVFQLRKQKE
;
A
#
# COMPACT_ATOMS: atom_id res chain seq x y z
N MET A 1 27.15 -28.42 19.56
CA MET A 1 27.03 -26.99 19.88
C MET A 1 25.72 -26.36 19.40
N ILE A 2 25.36 -26.54 18.12
CA ILE A 2 24.11 -26.03 17.51
C ILE A 2 22.87 -26.31 18.36
N GLU A 3 22.76 -27.51 18.93
CA GLU A 3 21.63 -27.90 19.77
C GLU A 3 21.49 -27.02 21.02
N LYS A 4 22.60 -26.57 21.63
CA LYS A 4 22.57 -25.68 22.80
C LYS A 4 22.00 -24.30 22.44
N PHE A 5 22.34 -23.76 21.27
CA PHE A 5 21.75 -22.51 20.78
C PHE A 5 20.26 -22.65 20.46
N ARG A 6 19.85 -23.77 19.84
CA ARG A 6 18.43 -24.06 19.57
C ARG A 6 17.60 -24.10 20.85
N VAL A 7 18.08 -24.83 21.86
CA VAL A 7 17.39 -24.90 23.15
C VAL A 7 17.26 -23.51 23.76
N LYS A 8 18.33 -22.71 23.75
CA LYS A 8 18.27 -21.37 24.36
C LYS A 8 17.35 -20.40 23.60
N LEU A 9 17.36 -20.44 22.27
CA LEU A 9 16.43 -19.66 21.45
C LEU A 9 14.98 -20.14 21.60
N ASN A 10 14.74 -21.44 21.81
CA ASN A 10 13.40 -21.95 22.10
C ASN A 10 12.84 -21.38 23.41
N GLU A 11 13.67 -21.31 24.46
CA GLU A 11 13.28 -20.68 25.74
C GLU A 11 12.98 -19.18 25.56
N LEU A 12 13.85 -18.46 24.85
CA LEU A 12 13.66 -17.02 24.63
C LEU A 12 12.39 -16.73 23.82
N PHE A 13 12.09 -17.57 22.83
CA PHE A 13 10.89 -17.45 21.98
C PHE A 13 9.66 -18.19 22.53
N GLU A 14 9.67 -18.67 23.76
CA GLU A 14 8.55 -19.46 24.33
C GLU A 14 7.23 -18.65 24.33
N ASN A 15 7.32 -17.34 24.57
CA ASN A 15 6.18 -16.42 24.57
C ASN A 15 6.00 -15.66 23.24
N ALA A 16 6.78 -15.98 22.21
CA ALA A 16 6.70 -15.34 20.91
C ALA A 16 5.50 -15.89 20.11
N PRO A 17 4.88 -15.07 19.23
CA PRO A 17 3.78 -15.54 18.39
C PRO A 17 4.24 -16.62 17.42
N GLN A 18 3.48 -17.71 17.28
CA GLN A 18 3.80 -18.80 16.35
C GLN A 18 3.46 -18.44 14.90
N THR A 19 4.27 -17.55 14.33
CA THR A 19 4.15 -17.07 12.94
C THR A 19 5.36 -17.47 12.12
N SER A 20 5.23 -17.54 10.78
CA SER A 20 6.39 -17.73 9.89
C SER A 20 7.49 -16.71 10.16
N ARG A 21 7.12 -15.44 10.37
CA ARG A 21 8.08 -14.36 10.66
C ARG A 21 8.85 -14.56 11.97
N ALA A 22 8.18 -15.05 13.01
CA ALA A 22 8.87 -15.40 14.26
C ALA A 22 9.80 -16.60 14.08
N ARG A 23 9.42 -17.57 13.22
CA ARG A 23 10.29 -18.70 12.87
C ARG A 23 11.50 -18.28 12.03
N GLU A 24 11.30 -17.42 11.04
CA GLU A 24 12.36 -16.83 10.20
C GLU A 24 13.34 -16.04 11.06
N LEU A 25 12.84 -15.15 11.93
CA LEU A 25 13.71 -14.38 12.84
C LEU A 25 14.52 -15.32 13.74
N LYS A 26 13.89 -16.38 14.25
CA LYS A 26 14.57 -17.38 15.08
C LYS A 26 15.66 -18.13 14.30
N GLU A 27 15.42 -18.46 13.04
CA GLU A 27 16.42 -19.08 12.16
C GLU A 27 17.57 -18.11 11.82
N GLU A 28 17.26 -16.85 11.54
CA GLU A 28 18.24 -15.78 11.27
C GLU A 28 19.13 -15.52 12.50
N LEU A 29 18.53 -15.41 13.69
CA LEU A 29 19.26 -15.25 14.93
C LEU A 29 20.14 -16.47 15.23
N LEU A 30 19.66 -17.68 14.96
CA LEU A 30 20.46 -18.90 15.12
C LEU A 30 21.69 -18.89 14.20
N ALA A 31 21.53 -18.49 12.94
CA ALA A 31 22.64 -18.38 11.99
C ALA A 31 23.67 -17.34 12.44
N ASN A 32 23.23 -16.12 12.77
CA ASN A 32 24.10 -15.04 13.26
C ASN A 32 24.85 -15.43 14.53
N LEU A 33 24.19 -16.15 15.45
CA LEU A 33 24.82 -16.66 16.67
C LEU A 33 25.91 -17.70 16.39
N MET A 34 25.66 -18.61 15.46
CA MET A 34 26.63 -19.62 15.06
C MET A 34 27.85 -18.99 14.41
N ASP A 35 27.66 -18.03 13.51
CA ASP A 35 28.77 -17.33 12.85
C ASP A 35 29.66 -16.61 13.87
N ARG A 36 29.04 -15.85 14.77
CA ARG A 36 29.77 -15.14 15.83
C ARG A 36 30.47 -16.09 16.80
N TYR A 37 29.85 -17.23 17.11
CA TYR A 37 30.48 -18.28 17.91
C TYR A 37 31.72 -18.85 17.21
N ASN A 38 31.61 -19.16 15.91
CA ASN A 38 32.71 -19.72 15.13
C ASN A 38 33.91 -18.75 15.06
N ASP A 39 33.65 -17.45 14.90
CA ASP A 39 34.69 -16.42 14.91
C ASP A 39 35.43 -16.36 16.26
N LEU A 40 34.68 -16.46 17.37
CA LEU A 40 35.26 -16.42 18.71
C LEU A 40 36.11 -17.66 19.00
N VAL A 41 35.66 -18.84 18.56
CA VAL A 41 36.45 -20.07 18.66
C VAL A 41 37.70 -19.98 17.79
N ALA A 42 37.59 -19.47 16.56
CA ALA A 42 38.73 -19.25 15.67
C ALA A 42 39.74 -18.24 16.24
N SER A 43 39.28 -17.27 17.03
CA SER A 43 40.14 -16.31 17.75
C SER A 43 40.85 -16.90 18.97
N GLY A 44 40.66 -18.19 19.27
CA GLY A 44 41.32 -18.91 20.35
C GLY A 44 40.58 -18.89 21.69
N LYS A 45 39.31 -18.47 21.72
CA LYS A 45 38.48 -18.57 22.93
C LYS A 45 37.98 -19.99 23.14
N SER A 46 37.76 -20.36 24.40
CA SER A 46 37.14 -21.64 24.74
C SER A 46 35.69 -21.70 24.24
N GLU A 47 35.18 -22.91 23.97
CA GLU A 47 33.81 -23.09 23.48
C GLU A 47 32.76 -22.52 24.43
N GLU A 48 32.95 -22.64 25.76
CA GLU A 48 32.02 -22.08 26.74
C GLU A 48 32.08 -20.55 26.78
N GLU A 49 33.27 -19.97 26.67
CA GLU A 49 33.44 -18.52 26.66
C GLU A 49 32.88 -17.91 25.37
N ALA A 50 33.14 -18.54 24.23
CA ALA A 50 32.59 -18.15 22.94
C ALA A 50 31.05 -18.19 22.93
N PHE A 51 30.45 -19.22 23.55
CA PHE A 51 28.99 -19.33 23.67
C PHE A 51 28.39 -18.18 24.49
N ASN A 52 28.94 -17.90 25.68
CA ASN A 52 28.42 -16.85 26.55
C ASN A 52 28.58 -15.45 25.93
N ILE A 53 29.70 -15.20 25.25
CA ILE A 53 29.93 -13.92 24.56
C ILE A 53 28.99 -13.76 23.35
N ALA A 54 28.78 -14.82 22.57
CA ALA A 54 27.85 -14.79 21.43
C ALA A 54 26.42 -14.50 21.90
N LEU A 55 25.98 -15.14 22.99
CA LEU A 55 24.64 -14.95 23.57
C LEU A 55 24.45 -13.53 24.12
N ALA A 56 25.43 -12.99 24.83
CA ALA A 56 25.40 -11.62 25.34
C ALA A 56 25.37 -10.57 24.22
N GLY A 57 25.80 -10.94 23.02
CA GLY A 57 25.90 -10.07 21.86
C GLY A 57 24.62 -9.90 21.04
N ILE A 58 23.54 -10.64 21.35
CA ILE A 58 22.26 -10.56 20.61
C ILE A 58 21.49 -9.26 20.94
N GLY A 59 21.70 -8.68 22.13
CA GLY A 59 20.97 -7.49 22.57
C GLY A 59 19.56 -7.81 23.09
N ASP A 60 18.63 -6.87 22.90
CA ASP A 60 17.28 -6.91 23.48
C ASP A 60 16.31 -7.75 22.60
N ILE A 61 16.40 -9.06 22.74
CA ILE A 61 15.53 -10.03 22.04
C ILE A 61 14.07 -9.85 22.50
N ASP A 62 13.86 -9.43 23.74
CA ASP A 62 12.54 -9.16 24.28
C ASP A 62 11.85 -8.02 23.50
N GLU A 63 12.57 -6.95 23.15
CA GLU A 63 12.06 -5.88 22.28
C GLU A 63 11.67 -6.40 20.88
N LEU A 64 12.50 -7.27 20.28
CA LEU A 64 12.20 -7.93 19.00
C LEU A 64 10.95 -8.80 19.08
N ILE A 65 10.79 -9.59 20.15
CA ILE A 65 9.62 -10.44 20.37
C ILE A 65 8.36 -9.61 20.62
N ILE A 66 8.46 -8.50 21.37
CA ILE A 66 7.36 -7.56 21.58
C ILE A 66 6.92 -6.96 20.25
N SER A 67 7.85 -6.54 19.39
CA SER A 67 7.52 -6.00 18.06
C SER A 67 6.79 -7.02 17.16
N LEU A 68 7.13 -8.31 17.29
CA LEU A 68 6.42 -9.40 16.61
C LEU A 68 5.02 -9.61 17.18
N LYS A 69 4.86 -9.49 18.50
CA LYS A 69 3.58 -9.65 19.19
C LYS A 69 2.63 -8.49 18.89
N ASP A 70 3.09 -7.25 18.91
CA ASP A 70 2.30 -6.07 18.52
C ASP A 70 1.85 -6.13 17.05
N SER A 71 2.68 -6.72 16.19
CA SER A 71 2.32 -6.97 14.79
C SER A 71 1.33 -8.13 14.61
N TYR A 72 1.26 -9.05 15.57
CA TYR A 72 0.47 -10.28 15.49
C TYR A 72 -0.82 -10.24 16.31
N GLU A 73 -0.96 -9.35 17.30
CA GLU A 73 -2.22 -9.14 18.01
C GLU A 73 -3.27 -8.58 17.04
N PHE A 74 -3.87 -9.53 16.32
CA PHE A 74 -5.07 -9.35 15.54
C PHE A 74 -6.17 -9.06 16.54
N ASN A 75 -6.33 -7.78 16.87
CA ASN A 75 -7.42 -7.31 17.70
C ASN A 75 -8.61 -6.97 16.78
N PRO A 76 -9.56 -7.90 16.56
CA PRO A 76 -10.68 -7.68 15.66
C PRO A 76 -11.50 -6.44 16.06
N GLU A 77 -11.53 -6.11 17.35
CA GLU A 77 -12.22 -4.91 17.84
C GLU A 77 -11.53 -3.61 17.43
N GLN A 78 -10.19 -3.53 17.47
CA GLN A 78 -9.46 -2.36 16.97
C GLN A 78 -9.62 -2.21 15.45
N MET A 79 -9.56 -3.31 14.70
CA MET A 79 -9.73 -3.26 13.24
C MET A 79 -11.15 -2.84 12.83
N ARG A 80 -12.18 -3.21 13.61
CA ARG A 80 -13.57 -2.75 13.42
C ARG A 80 -13.69 -1.26 13.71
N GLN A 81 -13.17 -0.78 14.84
CA GLN A 81 -13.18 0.64 15.20
C GLN A 81 -12.47 1.50 14.15
N ASP A 82 -11.33 1.04 13.62
CA ASP A 82 -10.63 1.74 12.56
C ASP A 82 -11.44 1.78 11.26
N ARG A 83 -12.11 0.68 10.89
CA ARG A 83 -13.01 0.66 9.72
C ARG A 83 -14.18 1.62 9.88
N GLU A 84 -14.79 1.68 11.07
CA GLU A 84 -15.91 2.58 11.36
C GLU A 84 -15.49 4.05 11.27
N LYS A 85 -14.38 4.43 11.91
CA LYS A 85 -13.82 5.79 11.82
C LYS A 85 -13.53 6.19 10.37
N ARG A 86 -12.99 5.27 9.56
CA ARG A 86 -12.70 5.52 8.14
C ARG A 86 -13.96 5.68 7.30
N ALA A 87 -14.96 4.84 7.54
CA ALA A 87 -16.26 4.94 6.86
C ALA A 87 -16.96 6.26 7.20
N PHE A 88 -16.84 6.70 8.45
CA PHE A 88 -17.34 8.00 8.90
C PHE A 88 -16.63 9.17 8.21
N ILE A 89 -15.29 9.17 8.17
CA ILE A 89 -14.50 10.19 7.45
C ILE A 89 -14.87 10.24 5.97
N LEU A 90 -14.98 9.07 5.31
CA LEU A 90 -15.39 8.99 3.91
C LEU A 90 -16.80 9.56 3.70
N SER A 91 -17.73 9.24 4.59
CA SER A 91 -19.11 9.73 4.55
C SER A 91 -19.17 11.26 4.69
N ILE A 92 -18.36 11.83 5.59
CA ILE A 92 -18.23 13.29 5.75
C ILE A 92 -17.68 13.91 4.47
N SER A 93 -16.60 13.37 3.89
CA SER A 93 -16.02 13.92 2.66
C SER A 93 -17.05 13.95 1.53
N ILE A 94 -17.79 12.86 1.34
CA ILE A 94 -18.83 12.76 0.31
C ILE A 94 -19.96 13.76 0.59
N GLY A 95 -20.39 13.87 1.85
CA GLY A 95 -21.38 14.85 2.27
C GLY A 95 -20.94 16.30 1.99
N MET A 96 -19.66 16.62 2.15
CA MET A 96 -19.12 17.95 1.85
C MET A 96 -19.23 18.32 0.36
N TYR A 97 -19.03 17.38 -0.57
CA TYR A 97 -19.25 17.66 -2.00
C TYR A 97 -20.71 17.94 -2.33
N ILE A 98 -21.63 17.20 -1.72
CA ILE A 98 -23.06 17.44 -1.92
C ILE A 98 -23.43 18.82 -1.34
N MET A 99 -22.90 19.13 -0.15
CA MET A 99 -23.12 20.41 0.50
C MET A 99 -22.49 21.59 -0.25
N SER A 100 -21.33 21.41 -0.89
CA SER A 100 -20.65 22.48 -1.63
C SER A 100 -21.51 22.97 -2.80
N VAL A 101 -22.19 22.06 -3.51
CA VAL A 101 -23.14 22.40 -4.58
C VAL A 101 -24.36 23.13 -4.04
N VAL A 102 -24.91 22.70 -2.89
CA VAL A 102 -26.02 23.39 -2.23
C VAL A 102 -25.62 24.82 -1.85
N ILE A 103 -24.42 24.99 -1.28
CA ILE A 103 -23.85 26.30 -0.90
C ILE A 103 -23.67 27.19 -2.13
N LEU A 104 -23.17 26.65 -3.25
CA LEU A 104 -23.05 27.39 -4.52
C LEU A 104 -24.40 27.94 -4.98
N ILE A 105 -25.44 27.10 -5.01
CA ILE A 105 -26.79 27.50 -5.40
C ILE A 105 -27.31 28.58 -4.45
N LEU A 106 -27.12 28.42 -3.14
CA LEU A 106 -27.56 29.39 -2.13
C LEU A 106 -26.86 30.76 -2.29
N LEU A 107 -25.54 30.77 -2.48
CA LEU A 107 -24.76 32.01 -2.67
C LEU A 107 -25.20 32.78 -3.92
N THR A 108 -25.43 32.07 -5.01
CA THR A 108 -25.80 32.68 -6.29
C THR A 108 -27.26 33.12 -6.33
N SER A 109 -28.19 32.30 -5.82
CA SER A 109 -29.64 32.54 -5.94
C SER A 109 -30.21 33.42 -4.82
N VAL A 110 -29.81 33.20 -3.57
CA VAL A 110 -30.36 33.91 -2.40
C VAL A 110 -29.51 35.13 -2.07
N PHE A 111 -28.20 34.94 -1.95
CA PHE A 111 -27.27 36.00 -1.56
C PHE A 111 -26.82 36.88 -2.73
N ARG A 112 -27.14 36.50 -3.98
CA ARG A 112 -26.79 37.22 -5.21
C ARG A 112 -25.30 37.55 -5.31
N VAL A 113 -24.45 36.69 -4.75
CA VAL A 113 -22.99 36.79 -4.88
C VAL A 113 -22.62 36.52 -6.33
N SER A 114 -21.60 37.23 -6.83
CA SER A 114 -21.05 36.97 -8.18
C SER A 114 -20.69 35.50 -8.34
N GLY A 115 -21.10 34.89 -9.46
CA GLY A 115 -20.90 33.46 -9.73
C GLY A 115 -19.44 33.03 -9.59
N ASP A 116 -18.49 33.86 -10.03
CA ASP A 116 -17.07 33.57 -9.95
C ASP A 116 -16.58 33.38 -8.51
N ILE A 117 -16.99 34.27 -7.59
CA ILE A 117 -16.65 34.16 -6.16
C ILE A 117 -17.31 32.92 -5.55
N ALA A 118 -18.56 32.63 -5.90
CA ALA A 118 -19.27 31.47 -5.39
C ALA A 118 -18.60 30.15 -5.84
N ILE A 119 -18.11 30.09 -7.08
CA ILE A 119 -17.34 28.95 -7.60
C ILE A 119 -16.01 28.80 -6.86
N CYS A 120 -15.28 29.90 -6.62
CA CYS A 120 -14.03 29.86 -5.84
C CYS A 120 -14.23 29.28 -4.44
N ILE A 121 -15.33 29.65 -3.77
CA ILE A 121 -15.69 29.12 -2.44
C ILE A 121 -16.02 27.62 -2.53
N MET A 122 -16.81 27.21 -3.52
CA MET A 122 -17.13 25.79 -3.75
C MET A 122 -15.86 24.95 -3.95
N LEU A 123 -14.95 25.40 -4.84
CA LEU A 123 -13.69 24.71 -5.11
C LEU A 123 -12.80 24.61 -3.87
N THR A 124 -12.86 25.59 -2.97
CA THR A 124 -12.11 25.55 -1.69
C THR A 124 -12.67 24.46 -0.76
N ILE A 125 -13.99 24.31 -0.70
CA ILE A 125 -14.65 23.24 0.07
C ILE A 125 -14.33 21.87 -0.53
N ASP A 126 -14.38 21.75 -1.85
CA ASP A 126 -14.07 20.51 -2.58
C ASP A 126 -12.60 20.10 -2.39
N ALA A 127 -11.67 21.06 -2.36
CA ALA A 127 -10.27 20.82 -2.05
C ALA A 127 -10.10 20.26 -0.63
N LEU A 128 -10.80 20.84 0.36
CA LEU A 128 -10.78 20.36 1.75
C LEU A 128 -11.35 18.93 1.86
N ALA A 129 -12.45 18.65 1.15
CA ALA A 129 -13.04 17.31 1.09
C ALA A 129 -12.08 16.29 0.45
N THR A 130 -11.37 16.69 -0.62
CA THR A 130 -10.36 15.85 -1.28
C THR A 130 -9.20 15.52 -0.35
N CYS A 131 -8.67 16.52 0.37
CA CYS A 131 -7.62 16.32 1.36
C CYS A 131 -8.02 15.30 2.43
N LEU A 132 -9.28 15.35 2.88
CA LEU A 132 -9.82 14.40 3.87
C LEU A 132 -9.85 12.95 3.32
N ILE A 133 -10.21 12.77 2.05
CA ILE A 133 -10.20 11.46 1.37
C ILE A 133 -8.78 10.93 1.24
N ILE A 134 -7.84 11.77 0.80
CA ILE A 134 -6.44 11.38 0.63
C ILE A 134 -5.85 10.97 1.98
N TYR A 135 -6.11 11.74 3.04
CA TYR A 135 -5.69 11.41 4.39
C TYR A 135 -6.23 10.03 4.83
N ASN A 136 -7.52 9.78 4.61
CA ASN A 136 -8.16 8.49 4.91
C ASN A 136 -7.56 7.33 4.07
N ALA A 137 -7.23 7.60 2.81
CA ALA A 137 -6.68 6.61 1.88
C ALA A 137 -5.21 6.26 2.19
N VAL A 138 -4.38 7.24 2.53
CA VAL A 138 -2.96 7.05 2.89
C VAL A 138 -2.82 6.41 4.27
N SER A 139 -3.74 6.72 5.19
CA SER A 139 -3.76 6.11 6.54
C SER A 139 -4.16 4.63 6.54
N ARG A 140 -4.19 3.93 5.41
CA ARG A 140 -4.40 2.48 5.33
C ARG A 140 -3.17 1.77 5.90
N PRO A 141 -3.25 1.09 7.06
CA PRO A 141 -2.19 0.19 7.47
C PRO A 141 -2.06 -0.85 6.37
N LYS A 142 -0.85 -0.97 5.83
CA LYS A 142 -0.52 -2.00 4.85
C LYS A 142 -0.75 -3.32 5.57
N TYR A 143 -1.83 -4.02 5.21
CA TYR A 143 -2.22 -5.29 5.83
C TYR A 143 -1.04 -6.27 5.77
N ILE A 144 -0.39 -6.49 6.91
CA ILE A 144 0.67 -7.49 7.07
C ILE A 144 -0.06 -8.81 7.26
N LYS A 145 -0.09 -9.63 6.20
CA LYS A 145 -0.58 -11.00 6.28
C LYS A 145 0.33 -11.78 7.22
N ALA A 146 -0.23 -12.31 8.31
CA ALA A 146 0.35 -13.42 9.02
C ALA A 146 0.05 -14.72 8.24
N ASP A 147 1.04 -15.60 8.22
CA ASP A 147 1.12 -16.92 7.59
C ASP A 147 1.38 -16.98 6.07
N ASP A 148 2.67 -17.17 5.78
CA ASP A 148 3.18 -17.73 4.54
C ASP A 148 3.35 -19.26 4.71
N THR A 149 2.40 -20.03 4.19
CA THR A 149 2.69 -21.33 3.55
C THR A 149 1.96 -21.30 2.21
N ILE A 150 2.67 -21.54 1.09
CA ILE A 150 2.22 -21.41 -0.33
C ILE A 150 2.23 -19.96 -0.91
N VAL A 151 2.49 -18.94 -0.10
CA VAL A 151 2.26 -17.55 -0.50
C VAL A 151 3.46 -16.87 -1.17
N GLU A 152 4.69 -17.37 -1.05
CA GLU A 152 5.86 -16.82 -1.76
C GLU A 152 5.80 -17.09 -3.27
N GLU A 153 5.52 -18.31 -3.71
CA GLU A 153 5.28 -18.63 -5.13
C GLU A 153 4.08 -17.84 -5.69
N PHE A 154 3.03 -17.63 -4.88
CA PHE A 154 1.88 -16.82 -5.27
C PHE A 154 2.16 -15.31 -5.26
N LYS A 155 3.08 -14.82 -4.41
CA LYS A 155 3.54 -13.43 -4.35
C LYS A 155 4.47 -13.12 -5.52
N GLU A 156 5.36 -14.03 -5.92
CA GLU A 156 6.17 -13.88 -7.13
C GLU A 156 5.28 -13.83 -8.37
N TRP A 157 4.36 -14.79 -8.52
CA TRP A 157 3.39 -14.78 -9.62
C TRP A 157 2.50 -13.52 -9.61
N LYS A 158 2.02 -13.10 -8.44
CA LYS A 158 1.17 -11.90 -8.30
C LYS A 158 1.96 -10.62 -8.52
N SER A 159 3.21 -10.53 -8.06
CA SER A 159 4.11 -9.39 -8.23
C SER A 159 4.48 -9.22 -9.70
N ALA A 160 4.89 -10.31 -10.36
CA ALA A 160 5.14 -10.33 -11.80
C ALA A 160 3.90 -9.88 -12.58
N ASN A 161 2.72 -10.45 -12.28
CA ASN A 161 1.46 -10.03 -12.90
C ASN A 161 1.03 -8.60 -12.53
N ASN A 162 1.46 -8.06 -11.38
CA ASN A 162 1.15 -6.71 -10.95
C ASN A 162 2.02 -5.68 -11.69
N THR A 163 3.30 -5.95 -11.89
CA THR A 163 4.20 -5.08 -12.69
C THR A 163 3.72 -4.95 -14.14
N GLU A 164 3.27 -6.03 -14.77
CA GLU A 164 2.68 -5.99 -16.12
C GLU A 164 1.40 -5.14 -16.17
N LYS A 165 0.52 -5.29 -15.17
CA LYS A 165 -0.70 -4.49 -15.06
C LYS A 165 -0.39 -3.02 -14.82
N GLU A 166 0.62 -2.71 -14.02
CA GLU A 166 1.09 -1.35 -13.79
C GLU A 166 1.59 -0.72 -15.09
N VAL A 167 2.39 -1.45 -15.89
CA VAL A 167 2.84 -0.98 -17.21
C VAL A 167 1.67 -0.69 -18.15
N VAL A 168 0.70 -1.60 -18.26
CA VAL A 168 -0.50 -1.39 -19.09
C VAL A 168 -1.29 -0.17 -18.61
N ASN A 169 -1.44 0.00 -17.30
CA ASN A 169 -2.13 1.15 -16.72
C ASN A 169 -1.41 2.45 -17.01
N SER A 170 -0.07 2.50 -16.92
CA SER A 170 0.71 3.68 -17.29
C SER A 170 0.54 4.04 -18.77
N ILE A 171 0.55 3.05 -19.68
CA ILE A 171 0.32 3.27 -21.12
C ILE A 171 -1.08 3.86 -21.35
N LYS A 172 -2.11 3.31 -20.69
CA LYS A 172 -3.47 3.84 -20.76
C LYS A 172 -3.57 5.27 -20.26
N SER A 173 -2.93 5.60 -19.14
CA SER A 173 -2.90 6.96 -18.60
C SER A 173 -2.26 7.96 -19.57
N ILE A 174 -1.12 7.60 -20.18
CA ILE A 174 -0.45 8.45 -21.17
C ILE A 174 -1.34 8.63 -22.41
N MET A 175 -1.93 7.57 -22.92
CA MET A 175 -2.83 7.64 -24.08
C MET A 175 -4.02 8.57 -23.82
N TRP A 176 -4.70 8.43 -22.67
CA TRP A 176 -5.82 9.30 -22.30
C TRP A 176 -5.39 10.76 -22.19
N LEU A 177 -4.21 11.04 -21.64
CA LEU A 177 -3.66 12.38 -21.56
C LEU A 177 -3.44 12.97 -22.97
N VAL A 178 -2.87 12.19 -23.89
CA VAL A 178 -2.71 12.59 -25.31
C VAL A 178 -4.06 12.83 -25.99
N ILE A 179 -5.06 11.98 -25.76
CA ILE A 179 -6.42 12.15 -26.32
C ILE A 179 -7.05 13.44 -25.82
N ILE A 180 -6.93 13.74 -24.52
CA ILE A 180 -7.46 14.97 -23.93
C ILE A 180 -6.75 16.19 -24.50
N THR A 181 -5.41 16.15 -24.61
CA THR A 181 -4.63 17.23 -25.22
C THR A 181 -5.04 17.47 -26.67
N LEU A 182 -5.16 16.41 -27.47
CA LEU A 182 -5.61 16.51 -28.87
C LEU A 182 -7.04 17.01 -28.98
N TYR A 183 -7.94 16.54 -28.10
CA TYR A 183 -9.32 17.01 -28.03
C TYR A 183 -9.37 18.51 -27.79
N PHE A 184 -8.69 19.01 -26.77
CA PHE A 184 -8.70 20.45 -26.47
C PHE A 184 -8.08 21.27 -27.60
N LEU A 185 -6.95 20.81 -28.17
CA LEU A 185 -6.27 21.52 -29.26
C LEU A 185 -7.18 21.63 -30.49
N LEU A 186 -7.75 20.52 -30.94
CA LEU A 186 -8.65 20.49 -32.10
C LEU A 186 -9.96 21.23 -31.85
N SER A 187 -10.55 21.08 -30.66
CA SER A 187 -11.83 21.69 -30.32
C SER A 187 -11.72 23.21 -30.19
N PHE A 188 -10.60 23.74 -29.70
CA PHE A 188 -10.35 25.19 -29.68
C PHE A 188 -10.03 25.76 -31.06
N THR A 189 -9.17 25.10 -31.85
CA THR A 189 -8.77 25.60 -33.18
C THR A 189 -9.91 25.57 -34.18
N LEU A 190 -10.72 24.50 -34.16
CA LEU A 190 -11.77 24.29 -35.17
C LEU A 190 -13.16 24.81 -34.71
N ARG A 191 -13.34 25.15 -33.43
CA ARG A 191 -14.65 25.45 -32.80
C ARG A 191 -15.71 24.35 -32.97
N ILE A 192 -15.29 23.11 -33.21
CA ILE A 192 -16.16 21.95 -33.47
C ILE A 192 -16.39 21.16 -32.18
N TRP A 193 -16.97 21.81 -31.16
CA TRP A 193 -17.23 21.17 -29.86
C TRP A 193 -18.24 20.01 -29.95
N SER A 194 -19.17 20.08 -30.90
CA SER A 194 -20.24 19.08 -31.05
C SER A 194 -19.78 17.76 -31.68
N PHE A 195 -18.61 17.70 -32.33
CA PHE A 195 -18.11 16.48 -32.98
C PHE A 195 -16.79 15.99 -32.39
N SER A 196 -16.07 16.83 -31.65
CA SER A 196 -14.78 16.48 -31.04
C SER A 196 -14.91 15.35 -30.00
N TRP A 197 -16.10 15.13 -29.42
CA TRP A 197 -16.35 14.03 -28.49
C TRP A 197 -16.14 12.63 -29.08
N ILE A 198 -16.15 12.49 -30.41
CA ILE A 198 -15.85 11.22 -31.10
C ILE A 198 -14.45 10.70 -30.73
N LEU A 199 -13.50 11.58 -30.39
CA LEU A 199 -12.17 11.20 -29.92
C LEU A 199 -12.21 10.33 -28.65
N PHE A 200 -13.19 10.55 -27.75
CA PHE A 200 -13.33 9.73 -26.55
C PHE A 200 -13.84 8.32 -26.88
N ILE A 201 -14.73 8.17 -27.84
CA ILE A 201 -15.19 6.84 -28.30
C ILE A 201 -14.03 6.08 -28.93
N ILE A 202 -13.26 6.76 -29.80
CA ILE A 202 -12.07 6.17 -30.42
C ILE A 202 -11.05 5.78 -29.34
N GLY A 203 -10.82 6.65 -28.35
CA GLY A 203 -9.97 6.37 -27.19
C GLY A 203 -10.38 5.12 -26.43
N ALA A 204 -11.68 4.99 -26.11
CA ALA A 204 -12.21 3.82 -25.42
C ALA A 204 -12.04 2.53 -26.24
N ALA A 205 -12.19 2.60 -27.57
CA ALA A 205 -11.94 1.47 -28.45
C ALA A 205 -10.46 1.06 -28.45
N ILE A 206 -9.54 2.02 -28.56
CA ILE A 206 -8.10 1.78 -28.50
C ILE A 206 -7.71 1.16 -27.15
N GLU A 207 -8.29 1.61 -26.04
CA GLU A 207 -8.04 1.04 -24.71
C GLU A 207 -8.39 -0.46 -24.65
N ARG A 208 -9.51 -0.86 -25.25
CA ARG A 208 -9.91 -2.27 -25.35
C ARG A 208 -8.93 -3.06 -26.19
N VAL A 209 -8.47 -2.51 -27.31
CA VAL A 209 -7.46 -3.14 -28.17
C VAL A 209 -6.14 -3.34 -27.42
N ILE A 210 -5.63 -2.33 -26.71
CA ILE A 210 -4.40 -2.47 -25.92
C ILE A 210 -4.53 -3.57 -24.87
N THR A 211 -5.66 -3.60 -24.16
CA THR A 211 -5.91 -4.62 -23.15
C THR A 211 -5.94 -6.02 -23.78
N LEU A 212 -6.59 -6.17 -24.94
CA LEU A 212 -6.69 -7.43 -25.67
C LEU A 212 -5.32 -7.91 -26.19
N VAL A 213 -4.52 -7.01 -26.78
CA VAL A 213 -3.18 -7.35 -27.31
C VAL A 213 -2.25 -7.84 -26.20
N PHE A 214 -2.25 -7.18 -25.04
CA PHE A 214 -1.46 -7.62 -23.89
C PHE A 214 -1.96 -8.94 -23.31
N GLN A 215 -3.28 -9.17 -23.25
CA GLN A 215 -3.85 -10.45 -22.83
C GLN A 215 -3.49 -11.60 -23.79
N LEU A 216 -3.53 -11.35 -25.10
CA LEU A 216 -3.18 -12.34 -26.12
C LEU A 216 -1.68 -12.68 -26.11
N ARG A 217 -0.81 -11.69 -25.91
CA ARG A 217 0.63 -11.94 -25.72
C ARG A 217 0.88 -12.85 -24.53
N LYS A 218 0.18 -12.60 -23.41
CA LYS A 218 0.30 -13.39 -22.18
C LYS A 218 -0.18 -14.84 -22.31
N GLN A 219 -1.08 -15.15 -23.24
CA GLN A 219 -1.52 -16.54 -23.49
C GLN A 219 -0.54 -17.35 -24.34
N LYS A 220 0.44 -16.70 -24.96
CA LYS A 220 1.35 -17.31 -25.94
C LYS A 220 2.73 -17.64 -25.38
N GLU A 221 3.05 -17.11 -24.20
CA GLU A 221 4.19 -17.46 -23.34
C GLU A 221 3.77 -18.53 -22.33
#